data_AF-A0A956KJY3-F1
#
_entry.id   AF-A0A956KJY3-F1
#
_cell.length_a   1.000
_cell.length_b   1.000
_cell.length_c   1.000
_cell.angle_alpha   90.00
_cell.angle_beta   90.00
_cell.angle_gamma   90.00
#
_symmetry.space_group_name_H-M   'P 1'
#
loop_
_entity.id
_entity.type
_entity.pdbx_description
1 polymer ?
#
loop_
_entity_poly.entity_id
_entity_poly.type
_entity_poly.pdbx_seq_one_letter_code
_entity_poly.pdbx_strand_id
1 'polypeptide(L)'
;GPDSIAMYVGTAAGFGVLHPAFAQGFMTALGSKSMYASATQDCANKFAVARHLYGFCFTQPFPDLDHCQCLIVVGANPAVSKWSFLQVSNPVQRLKALERRGCKLRFVDPRRTESARAAGEHVFIRPNTDPFFYLAFLHEVLARGAVDRERIAAHMQGFEALEDLVAPWT
;
A
#
# COMPACT_ATOMS: atom_id res chain seq x y z
N GLY A 1 -13.27 1.98 -34.80
CA GLY A 1 -14.12 2.58 -33.76
C GLY A 1 -13.27 3.39 -32.81
N PRO A 2 -13.84 4.11 -31.84
CA PRO A 2 -13.10 4.99 -30.92
C PRO A 2 -11.86 4.36 -30.27
N ASP A 3 -11.95 3.09 -29.86
CA ASP A 3 -10.86 2.37 -29.19
C ASP A 3 -9.66 2.02 -30.10
N SER A 4 -9.67 2.40 -31.39
CA SER A 4 -8.47 2.31 -32.24
C SER A 4 -7.41 3.35 -31.89
N ILE A 5 -7.73 4.33 -31.03
CA ILE A 5 -6.80 5.30 -30.48
C ILE A 5 -6.61 5.01 -28.99
N ALA A 6 -5.36 4.90 -28.56
CA ALA A 6 -4.98 4.73 -27.16
C ALA A 6 -4.05 5.86 -26.70
N MET A 7 -4.10 6.19 -25.41
CA MET A 7 -3.21 7.19 -24.80
C MET A 7 -2.48 6.60 -23.61
N TYR A 8 -1.19 6.87 -23.54
CA TYR A 8 -0.37 6.56 -22.36
C TYR A 8 0.05 7.85 -21.65
N VAL A 9 -0.34 7.98 -20.39
CA VAL A 9 -0.04 9.14 -19.52
C VAL A 9 1.14 8.79 -18.61
N GLY A 10 2.29 9.39 -18.87
CA GLY A 10 3.51 9.18 -18.07
C GLY A 10 3.44 9.82 -16.69
N THR A 11 4.28 9.36 -15.75
CA THR A 11 4.32 9.83 -14.35
C THR A 11 4.49 11.35 -14.22
N ALA A 12 5.22 11.99 -15.14
CA ALA A 12 5.44 13.43 -15.09
C ALA A 12 4.14 14.25 -15.22
N ALA A 13 3.10 13.67 -15.82
CA ALA A 13 1.77 14.28 -15.89
C ALA A 13 1.17 14.58 -14.51
N GLY A 14 1.57 13.83 -13.47
CA GLY A 14 1.12 14.06 -12.10
C GLY A 14 1.67 15.34 -11.46
N PHE A 15 2.72 15.95 -12.02
CA PHE A 15 3.28 17.21 -11.51
C PHE A 15 2.54 18.47 -11.99
N GLY A 16 1.53 18.31 -12.84
CA GLY A 16 0.72 19.42 -13.33
C GLY A 16 -0.76 19.04 -13.37
N VAL A 17 -1.62 19.93 -12.89
CA VAL A 17 -3.07 19.66 -12.82
C VAL A 17 -3.72 19.60 -14.21
N LEU A 18 -3.21 20.40 -15.16
CA LEU A 18 -3.81 20.54 -16.48
C LEU A 18 -3.63 19.30 -17.36
N HIS A 19 -2.49 18.62 -17.28
CA HIS A 19 -2.20 17.51 -18.20
C HIS A 19 -3.21 16.35 -18.05
N PRO A 20 -3.47 15.80 -16.84
CA PRO A 20 -4.48 14.75 -16.67
C PRO A 20 -5.88 15.20 -17.11
N ALA A 21 -6.24 16.47 -16.85
CA ALA A 21 -7.54 17.01 -17.25
C ALA A 21 -7.73 17.03 -18.77
N PHE A 22 -6.73 17.54 -19.52
CA PHE A 22 -6.79 17.57 -20.98
C PHE A 22 -6.69 16.18 -21.60
N ALA A 23 -5.82 15.30 -21.07
CA ALA A 23 -5.72 13.92 -21.52
C ALA A 23 -7.06 13.18 -21.38
N GLN A 24 -7.70 13.29 -20.21
CA GLN A 24 -9.00 12.67 -19.95
C GLN A 24 -10.09 13.28 -20.85
N GLY A 25 -10.14 14.61 -20.97
CA GLY A 25 -11.10 15.30 -21.82
C GLY A 25 -10.99 14.88 -23.28
N PHE A 26 -9.77 14.80 -23.81
CA PHE A 26 -9.50 14.38 -25.19
C PHE A 26 -9.98 12.95 -25.46
N MET A 27 -9.63 11.99 -24.60
CA MET A 27 -10.05 10.59 -24.76
C MET A 27 -11.56 10.43 -24.60
N THR A 28 -12.17 11.18 -23.69
CA THR A 28 -13.63 11.22 -23.50
C THR A 28 -14.33 11.76 -24.75
N ALA A 29 -13.81 12.84 -25.36
CA ALA A 29 -14.37 13.43 -26.58
C ALA A 29 -14.26 12.48 -27.79
N LEU A 30 -13.18 11.71 -27.89
CA LEU A 30 -13.03 10.65 -28.89
C LEU A 30 -13.98 9.46 -28.65
N GLY A 31 -14.47 9.28 -27.42
CA GLY A 31 -15.21 8.10 -26.98
C GLY A 31 -14.33 6.87 -26.76
N SER A 32 -13.02 7.04 -26.66
CA SER A 32 -12.07 5.94 -26.44
C SER A 32 -11.89 5.67 -24.95
N LYS A 33 -11.90 4.39 -24.58
CA LYS A 33 -11.63 3.92 -23.20
C LYS A 33 -10.19 3.44 -23.01
N SER A 34 -9.39 3.43 -24.08
CA SER A 34 -8.02 2.92 -24.10
C SER A 34 -7.04 3.94 -23.50
N MET A 35 -7.20 4.28 -22.22
CA MET A 35 -6.27 5.14 -21.48
C MET A 35 -5.45 4.32 -20.49
N TYR A 36 -4.13 4.48 -20.58
CA TYR A 36 -3.14 3.81 -19.76
C TYR A 36 -2.25 4.84 -19.08
N ALA A 37 -1.64 4.47 -17.97
CA ALA A 37 -0.70 5.32 -17.24
C ALA A 37 0.36 4.47 -16.54
N SER A 38 1.45 5.09 -16.09
CA SER A 38 2.41 4.40 -15.22
C SER A 38 1.73 3.77 -13.98
N ALA A 39 0.70 4.42 -13.44
CA ALA A 39 -0.12 3.88 -12.36
C ALA A 39 -0.84 2.56 -12.74
N THR A 40 -1.27 2.39 -14.01
CA THR A 40 -1.92 1.15 -14.47
C THR A 40 -0.97 -0.05 -14.48
N GLN A 41 0.34 0.20 -14.58
CA GLN A 41 1.38 -0.84 -14.54
C GLN A 41 1.88 -1.12 -13.12
N ASP A 42 1.90 -0.10 -12.25
CA ASP A 42 2.56 -0.17 -10.94
C ASP A 42 1.58 -0.33 -9.77
N CYS A 43 0.55 0.52 -9.68
CA CYS A 43 -0.17 0.71 -8.42
C CYS A 43 -1.71 0.80 -8.51
N ALA A 44 -2.30 0.49 -9.66
CA ALA A 44 -3.76 0.51 -9.86
C ALA A 44 -4.52 -0.39 -8.87
N ASN A 45 -3.89 -1.47 -8.42
CA ASN A 45 -4.44 -2.35 -7.38
C ASN A 45 -4.78 -1.60 -6.08
N LYS A 46 -3.97 -0.61 -5.66
CA LYS A 46 -4.23 0.18 -4.44
C LYS A 46 -5.52 1.00 -4.54
N PHE A 47 -5.82 1.53 -5.73
CA PHE A 47 -7.04 2.30 -5.99
C PHE A 47 -8.28 1.40 -6.06
N ALA A 48 -8.14 0.21 -6.65
CA ALA A 48 -9.20 -0.79 -6.67
C ALA A 48 -9.54 -1.24 -5.25
N VAL A 49 -8.54 -1.63 -4.46
CA VAL A 49 -8.73 -2.04 -3.06
C VAL A 49 -9.34 -0.92 -2.22
N ALA A 50 -8.87 0.33 -2.35
CA ALA A 50 -9.43 1.46 -1.62
C ALA A 50 -10.91 1.70 -1.94
N ARG A 51 -11.34 1.50 -3.20
CA ARG A 51 -12.78 1.59 -3.53
C ARG A 51 -13.59 0.48 -2.89
N HIS A 52 -13.06 -0.74 -2.79
CA HIS A 52 -13.74 -1.85 -2.13
C HIS A 52 -13.81 -1.67 -0.60
N LEU A 53 -12.75 -1.17 0.03
CA LEU A 53 -12.69 -1.00 1.49
C LEU A 53 -13.35 0.29 1.99
N TYR A 54 -13.19 1.39 1.26
CA TYR A 54 -13.56 2.73 1.73
C TYR A 54 -14.61 3.42 0.84
N GLY A 55 -15.08 2.77 -0.22
CA GLY A 55 -16.03 3.35 -1.18
C GLY A 55 -15.43 4.36 -2.15
N PHE A 56 -14.21 4.86 -1.92
CA PHE A 56 -13.54 5.87 -2.74
C PHE A 56 -12.10 5.47 -3.07
N CYS A 57 -11.74 5.48 -4.35
CA CYS A 57 -10.46 4.96 -4.83
C CYS A 57 -9.23 5.75 -4.38
N PHE A 58 -9.40 7.04 -4.05
CA PHE A 58 -8.30 7.89 -3.57
C PHE A 58 -8.18 7.93 -2.04
N THR A 59 -8.98 7.17 -1.30
CA THR A 59 -8.80 7.03 0.16
C THR A 59 -7.61 6.11 0.43
N GLN A 60 -6.41 6.70 0.57
CA GLN A 60 -5.17 6.00 0.83
C GLN A 60 -4.70 6.27 2.27
N PRO A 61 -4.71 5.27 3.17
CA PRO A 61 -4.26 5.47 4.54
C PRO A 61 -2.74 5.63 4.60
N PHE A 62 -2.27 6.60 5.38
CA PHE A 62 -0.85 6.80 5.66
C PHE A 62 -0.54 6.47 7.11
N PRO A 63 0.59 5.80 7.40
CA PRO A 63 1.00 5.57 8.77
C PRO A 63 1.38 6.90 9.43
N ASP A 64 0.87 7.12 10.63
CA ASP A 64 1.31 8.23 11.48
C ASP A 64 2.70 7.94 12.04
N LEU A 65 3.72 8.34 11.29
CA LEU A 65 5.11 8.12 11.67
C LEU A 65 5.49 8.86 12.96
N ASP A 66 4.78 9.91 13.36
CA ASP A 66 5.09 10.67 14.57
C ASP A 66 4.56 10.02 15.86
N HIS A 67 3.58 9.12 15.74
CA HIS A 67 2.98 8.47 16.90
C HIS A 67 3.02 6.94 16.86
N CYS A 68 3.38 6.31 15.73
CA CYS A 68 3.40 4.85 15.64
C CYS A 68 4.44 4.22 16.59
N GLN A 69 4.01 3.14 17.26
CA GLN A 69 4.86 2.32 18.13
C GLN A 69 5.40 1.07 17.43
N CYS A 70 4.82 0.71 16.29
CA CYS A 70 5.23 -0.38 15.44
C CYS A 70 5.04 0.03 13.97
N LEU A 71 6.02 -0.25 13.13
CA LEU A 71 5.95 -0.09 11.69
C LEU A 71 6.44 -1.38 11.02
N ILE A 72 5.52 -2.01 10.29
CA ILE A 72 5.80 -3.18 9.47
C ILE A 72 5.81 -2.73 8.01
N VAL A 73 6.94 -2.92 7.33
CA VAL A 73 7.15 -2.56 5.93
C VAL A 73 7.24 -3.85 5.11
N VAL A 74 6.25 -4.11 4.26
CA VAL A 74 6.16 -5.33 3.45
C VAL A 74 6.49 -5.01 1.99
N GLY A 75 7.50 -5.67 1.43
CA GLY A 75 7.89 -5.58 0.01
C GLY A 75 8.33 -4.19 -0.47
N ALA A 76 8.64 -3.27 0.46
CA ALA A 76 9.00 -1.89 0.13
C ALA A 76 10.40 -1.50 0.63
N ASN A 77 11.04 -0.59 -0.11
CA ASN A 77 12.37 -0.10 0.18
C ASN A 77 12.42 1.44 0.24
N PRO A 78 11.91 2.05 1.32
CA PRO A 78 11.83 3.50 1.44
C PRO A 78 13.14 4.27 1.27
N ALA A 79 14.28 3.67 1.62
CA ALA A 79 15.62 4.25 1.42
C ALA A 79 15.93 4.56 -0.05
N VAL A 80 15.34 3.82 -0.99
CA VAL A 80 15.56 3.98 -2.44
C VAL A 80 14.32 4.56 -3.12
N SER A 81 13.12 4.00 -2.85
CA SER A 81 11.89 4.37 -3.55
C SER A 81 11.13 5.56 -2.95
N LYS A 82 11.63 6.16 -1.86
CA LYS A 82 11.06 7.36 -1.22
C LYS A 82 9.59 7.22 -0.77
N TRP A 83 9.23 6.10 -0.14
CA TRP A 83 7.94 5.90 0.57
C TRP A 83 6.65 5.99 -0.28
N SER A 84 6.73 5.76 -1.59
CA SER A 84 5.57 5.74 -2.51
C SER A 84 4.75 7.04 -2.43
N PHE A 85 3.59 7.04 -1.77
CA PHE A 85 2.70 8.20 -1.65
C PHE A 85 3.02 9.12 -0.46
N LEU A 86 3.81 8.66 0.51
CA LEU A 86 4.17 9.47 1.67
C LEU A 86 5.46 10.23 1.39
N GLN A 87 5.39 11.57 1.37
CA GLN A 87 6.58 12.40 1.15
C GLN A 87 7.39 12.51 2.44
N VAL A 88 8.47 11.74 2.54
CA VAL A 88 9.39 11.77 3.69
C VAL A 88 10.74 12.31 3.27
N SER A 89 11.14 13.45 3.85
CA SER A 89 12.50 13.96 3.72
C SER A 89 13.49 13.01 4.39
N ASN A 90 14.52 12.60 3.66
CA ASN A 90 15.57 11.70 4.14
C ASN A 90 15.01 10.41 4.81
N PRO A 91 14.51 9.45 4.00
CA PRO A 91 13.90 8.21 4.46
C PRO A 91 14.72 7.45 5.52
N VAL A 92 16.03 7.37 5.34
CA VAL A 92 16.92 6.63 6.24
C VAL A 92 17.01 7.30 7.61
N GLN A 93 17.14 8.63 7.65
CA GLN A 93 17.15 9.35 8.93
C GLN A 93 15.80 9.24 9.65
N ARG A 94 14.69 9.26 8.90
CA ARG A 94 13.36 9.04 9.49
C ARG A 94 13.24 7.65 10.11
N LEU A 95 13.67 6.58 9.43
CA LEU A 95 13.69 5.23 9.99
C LEU A 95 14.51 5.16 11.28
N LYS A 96 15.72 5.71 11.29
CA LYS A 96 16.57 5.77 12.49
C LYS A 96 15.97 6.60 13.62
N ALA A 97 15.18 7.63 13.31
CA ALA A 97 14.48 8.42 14.31
C ALA A 97 13.33 7.63 14.96
N LEU A 98 12.58 6.85 14.17
CA LEU A 98 11.55 5.95 14.68
C LEU A 98 12.13 4.92 15.65
N GLU A 99 13.22 4.27 15.25
CA GLU A 99 13.91 3.28 16.08
C GLU A 99 14.42 3.89 17.39
N ARG A 100 15.04 5.09 17.35
CA ARG A 100 15.47 5.82 18.55
C ARG A 100 14.33 6.20 19.49
N ARG A 101 13.13 6.44 18.97
CA ARG A 101 11.91 6.67 19.78
C ARG A 101 11.39 5.37 20.43
N GLY A 102 11.94 4.21 20.07
CA GLY A 102 11.46 2.91 20.54
C GLY A 102 10.34 2.33 19.66
N CYS A 103 10.11 2.86 18.46
CA CYS A 103 9.19 2.23 17.50
C CYS A 103 9.79 0.91 17.00
N LYS A 104 9.01 -0.17 17.07
CA LYS A 104 9.42 -1.48 16.55
C LYS A 104 9.37 -1.45 15.02
N LEU A 105 10.52 -1.58 14.38
CA LEU A 105 10.62 -1.61 12.92
C LEU A 105 10.82 -3.06 12.42
N ARG A 106 9.99 -3.47 11.47
CA ARG A 106 10.04 -4.80 10.82
C ARG A 106 9.98 -4.65 9.32
N PHE A 107 10.89 -5.30 8.61
CA PHE A 107 10.95 -5.33 7.14
C PHE A 107 10.71 -6.75 6.65
N VAL A 108 9.58 -6.99 6.00
CA VAL A 108 9.19 -8.28 5.42
C VAL A 108 9.47 -8.25 3.93
N ASP A 109 10.53 -8.92 3.49
CA ASP A 109 10.97 -8.90 2.09
C ASP A 109 11.88 -10.13 1.83
N PRO A 110 11.83 -10.78 0.64
CA PRO A 110 12.76 -11.87 0.31
C PRO A 110 14.22 -11.41 0.25
N ARG A 111 14.47 -10.12 0.04
CA ARG A 111 15.80 -9.51 0.00
C ARG A 111 16.01 -8.63 1.23
N ARG A 112 17.19 -8.71 1.83
CA ARG A 112 17.62 -7.72 2.83
C ARG A 112 17.94 -6.38 2.17
N THR A 113 16.91 -5.53 2.06
CA THR A 113 16.93 -4.21 1.42
C THR A 113 17.81 -3.20 2.14
N GLU A 114 18.12 -2.10 1.46
CA GLU A 114 18.89 -0.97 1.98
C GLU A 114 18.21 -0.36 3.21
N SER A 115 16.88 -0.31 3.22
CA SER A 115 16.09 0.13 4.37
C SER A 115 16.28 -0.80 5.57
N ALA A 116 16.20 -2.11 5.36
CA ALA A 116 16.37 -3.13 6.40
C ALA A 116 17.83 -3.29 6.89
N ARG A 117 18.81 -2.80 6.11
CA ARG A 117 20.21 -2.67 6.56
C ARG A 117 20.42 -1.42 7.41
N ALA A 118 19.62 -0.39 7.19
CA ALA A 118 19.80 0.91 7.84
C ALA A 118 19.17 0.98 9.24
N ALA A 119 18.04 0.29 9.46
CA ALA A 119 17.33 0.23 10.75
C ALA A 119 16.39 -0.98 10.79
N GLY A 120 15.98 -1.40 12.00
CA GLY A 120 14.96 -2.42 12.22
C GLY A 120 15.40 -3.86 11.97
N GLU A 121 14.46 -4.77 12.20
CA GLU A 121 14.65 -6.20 12.01
C GLU A 121 14.10 -6.65 10.66
N HIS A 122 14.78 -7.60 10.03
CA HIS A 122 14.40 -8.14 8.73
C HIS A 122 13.82 -9.54 8.88
N VAL A 123 12.67 -9.77 8.26
CA VAL A 123 11.95 -11.04 8.21
C VAL A 123 11.94 -11.51 6.76
N PHE A 124 12.64 -12.61 6.49
CA PHE A 124 12.65 -13.20 5.15
C PHE A 124 11.34 -13.92 4.87
N ILE A 125 10.81 -13.70 3.66
CA ILE A 125 9.70 -14.47 3.09
C ILE A 125 10.11 -15.06 1.74
N ARG A 126 9.35 -16.05 1.26
CA ARG A 126 9.55 -16.56 -0.10
C ARG A 126 9.01 -15.52 -1.11
N PRO A 127 9.65 -15.32 -2.27
CA PRO A 127 9.09 -14.46 -3.31
C PRO A 127 7.66 -14.88 -3.69
N ASN A 128 6.78 -13.89 -3.89
CA ASN A 128 5.35 -14.08 -4.24
C ASN A 128 4.52 -14.82 -3.18
N THR A 129 4.90 -14.76 -1.89
CA THR A 129 4.12 -15.37 -0.79
C THR A 129 3.53 -14.37 0.18
N ASP A 130 3.48 -13.09 -0.18
CA ASP A 130 2.90 -12.01 0.62
C ASP A 130 1.45 -12.30 1.04
N PRO A 131 0.56 -12.81 0.16
CA PRO A 131 -0.81 -13.15 0.58
C PRO A 131 -0.85 -14.18 1.71
N PHE A 132 0.01 -15.21 1.66
CA PHE A 132 0.08 -16.23 2.71
C PHE A 132 0.64 -15.68 4.01
N PHE A 133 1.62 -14.77 3.92
CA PHE A 133 2.09 -14.03 5.10
C PHE A 133 0.96 -13.23 5.75
N TYR A 134 0.15 -12.49 4.97
CA TYR A 134 -0.97 -11.73 5.52
C TYR A 134 -2.05 -12.63 6.14
N LEU A 135 -2.39 -13.75 5.50
CA LEU A 135 -3.38 -14.70 6.01
C LEU A 135 -2.93 -15.29 7.35
N ALA A 136 -1.68 -15.76 7.45
CA ALA A 136 -1.13 -16.28 8.70
C ALA A 136 -0.94 -15.19 9.77
N PHE A 137 -0.55 -13.98 9.37
CA PHE A 137 -0.43 -12.85 10.30
C PHE A 137 -1.79 -12.48 10.91
N LEU A 138 -2.85 -12.42 10.09
CA LEU A 138 -4.20 -12.13 10.55
C LEU A 138 -4.76 -13.27 11.42
N HIS A 139 -4.50 -14.53 11.05
CA HIS A 139 -4.82 -15.69 11.87
C HIS A 139 -4.24 -15.53 13.28
N GLU A 140 -2.93 -15.25 13.38
CA GLU A 140 -2.25 -15.13 14.68
C GLU A 140 -2.76 -13.94 15.51
N VAL A 141 -3.07 -12.81 14.87
CA VAL A 141 -3.66 -11.64 15.53
C VAL A 141 -5.03 -11.98 16.13
N LEU A 142 -5.85 -12.73 15.39
CA LEU A 142 -7.18 -13.17 15.84
C LEU A 142 -7.10 -14.24 16.93
N ALA A 143 -6.23 -15.24 16.78
CA ALA A 143 -6.01 -16.31 17.75
C ALA A 143 -5.54 -15.76 19.12
N ARG A 144 -4.77 -14.66 19.12
CA ARG A 144 -4.34 -13.96 20.34
C ARG A 144 -5.41 -13.03 20.93
N GLY A 145 -6.55 -12.85 20.28
CA GLY A 145 -7.54 -11.85 20.66
C GLY A 145 -7.01 -10.42 20.60
N ALA A 146 -6.00 -10.15 19.75
CA ALA A 146 -5.30 -8.86 19.67
C ALA A 146 -6.00 -7.85 18.75
N VAL A 147 -7.34 -7.90 18.70
CA VAL A 147 -8.17 -7.03 17.87
C VAL A 147 -9.11 -6.19 18.74
N ASP A 148 -9.34 -4.95 18.31
CA ASP A 148 -10.31 -4.04 18.93
C ASP A 148 -11.71 -4.34 18.38
N ARG A 149 -12.46 -5.20 19.08
CA ARG A 149 -13.80 -5.64 18.64
C ARG A 149 -14.83 -4.51 18.63
N GLU A 150 -14.70 -3.51 19.50
CA GLU A 150 -15.60 -2.34 19.52
C GLU A 150 -15.42 -1.51 18.25
N ARG A 151 -14.17 -1.25 17.85
CA ARG A 151 -13.86 -0.53 16.61
C ARG A 151 -14.30 -1.29 15.36
N ILE A 152 -14.13 -2.61 15.36
CA ILE A 152 -14.62 -3.47 14.26
C ILE A 152 -16.13 -3.33 14.13
N ALA A 153 -16.89 -3.49 15.22
CA ALA A 153 -18.34 -3.37 15.21
C ALA A 153 -18.83 -1.97 14.78
N ALA A 154 -18.08 -0.92 15.12
CA ALA A 154 -18.44 0.46 14.79
C ALA A 154 -18.12 0.87 13.34
N HIS A 155 -17.11 0.27 12.70
CA HIS A 155 -16.54 0.82 11.45
C HIS A 155 -16.31 -0.20 10.33
N MET A 156 -16.51 -1.50 10.57
CA MET A 156 -16.23 -2.55 9.58
C MET A 156 -17.48 -3.37 9.28
N GLN A 157 -17.51 -4.01 8.12
CA GLN A 157 -18.54 -4.96 7.70
C GLN A 157 -17.86 -6.19 7.11
N GLY A 158 -18.46 -7.36 7.29
CA GLY A 158 -17.94 -8.63 6.75
C GLY A 158 -16.68 -9.15 7.46
N PHE A 159 -16.51 -8.81 8.74
CA PHE A 159 -15.36 -9.26 9.53
C PHE A 159 -15.43 -10.75 9.84
N GLU A 160 -16.63 -11.30 9.99
CA GLU A 160 -16.88 -12.73 10.21
C GLU A 160 -16.36 -13.56 9.02
N ALA A 161 -16.58 -13.08 7.79
CA ALA A 161 -16.04 -13.74 6.60
C ALA A 161 -14.49 -13.70 6.56
N LEU A 162 -13.88 -12.67 7.14
CA LEU A 162 -12.42 -12.61 7.31
C LEU A 162 -11.94 -13.62 8.35
N GLU A 163 -12.63 -13.74 9.49
CA GLU A 163 -12.32 -14.73 10.52
C GLU A 163 -12.37 -16.15 9.94
N ASP A 164 -13.43 -16.49 9.19
CA ASP A 164 -13.57 -17.79 8.51
C ASP A 164 -12.46 -18.03 7.49
N LEU A 165 -12.11 -17.01 6.69
CA LEU A 165 -11.08 -17.10 5.66
C LEU A 165 -9.70 -17.39 6.23
N VAL A 166 -9.35 -16.78 7.36
CA VAL A 166 -8.01 -16.89 7.95
C VAL A 166 -7.86 -18.07 8.92
N ALA A 167 -8.96 -18.67 9.37
CA ALA A 167 -8.95 -19.79 10.31
C ALA A 167 -8.01 -20.97 9.93
N PRO A 168 -7.89 -21.40 8.67
CA PRO A 168 -7.01 -22.53 8.31
C PRO A 168 -5.52 -22.17 8.15
N TRP A 169 -5.14 -20.89 8.31
CA TRP A 169 -3.78 -20.40 8.03
C TRP A 169 -2.92 -20.31 9.30
N THR A 170 -2.67 -21.45 9.93
CA THR A 170 -1.84 -21.61 11.15
C THR A 170 -0.34 -21.62 10.86
#